data_AF-A0A8H9XEJ9-F1
#
_entry.id   AF-A0A8H9XEJ9-F1
#
_cell.length_a   1.000
_cell.length_b   1.000
_cell.length_c   1.000
_cell.angle_alpha   90.00
_cell.angle_beta   90.00
_cell.angle_gamma   90.00
#
_symmetry.space_group_name_H-M   'P 1'
#
loop_
_entity.id
_entity.type
_entity.pdbx_description
1 polymer ?
#
loop_
_entity_poly.entity_id
_entity_poly.type
_entity_poly.pdbx_seq_one_letter_code
_entity_poly.pdbx_strand_id
1 'polypeptide(L)'
;MTRRLASPLAAGLAGAAAALALSACAANDTQSYAAEAATGNANVASTARSCFRISNIRAQKVLDNDTVLFSTGLGRDDVYQVDMRSACLTGALASDPLILRPTGASDVVCDRMDMDIGVKTPIGATPCMIENVRRLTAQEVAAMPPRDLP
;
A
#
# COMPACT_ATOMS: atom_id res chain seq x y z
N MET A 1 -28.16 -33.14 43.21
CA MET A 1 -27.11 -32.17 43.59
C MET A 1 -27.31 -30.93 42.72
N THR A 2 -28.29 -30.08 43.06
CA THR A 2 -28.13 -28.83 43.85
C THR A 2 -27.35 -27.73 43.11
N ARG A 3 -28.09 -26.75 42.55
CA ARG A 3 -28.12 -25.31 42.97
C ARG A 3 -26.99 -24.49 42.29
N ARG A 4 -27.17 -23.31 41.68
CA ARG A 4 -28.07 -22.16 41.92
C ARG A 4 -27.88 -21.12 40.77
N LEU A 5 -28.98 -20.42 40.43
CA LEU A 5 -29.15 -18.95 40.26
C LEU A 5 -28.17 -18.21 39.31
N ALA A 6 -28.55 -17.65 38.16
CA ALA A 6 -29.49 -16.54 37.92
C ALA A 6 -29.25 -15.28 38.77
N SER A 7 -29.41 -14.11 38.12
CA SER A 7 -29.71 -12.77 38.67
C SER A 7 -28.59 -11.70 38.69
N PRO A 8 -28.93 -10.38 38.70
CA PRO A 8 -28.81 -9.50 37.52
C PRO A 8 -28.35 -8.06 37.88
N LEU A 9 -28.67 -7.09 37.00
CA LEU A 9 -28.87 -5.66 37.28
C LEU A 9 -27.64 -4.79 37.57
N ALA A 10 -27.44 -3.76 36.73
CA ALA A 10 -27.58 -2.38 37.21
C ALA A 10 -27.74 -1.41 36.02
N ALA A 11 -28.92 -0.81 35.96
CA ALA A 11 -29.20 0.43 35.25
C ALA A 11 -28.75 1.63 36.09
N GLY A 12 -28.40 2.73 35.44
CA GLY A 12 -28.25 4.05 36.07
C GLY A 12 -27.26 4.92 35.30
N LEU A 13 -27.39 6.23 35.17
CA LEU A 13 -28.45 7.21 35.42
C LEU A 13 -27.89 8.51 34.82
N ALA A 14 -28.74 9.35 34.25
CA ALA A 14 -28.36 10.65 33.72
C ALA A 14 -27.76 11.56 34.79
N GLY A 15 -26.82 12.43 34.40
CA GLY A 15 -26.27 13.48 35.25
C GLY A 15 -25.52 14.53 34.44
N ALA A 16 -26.20 15.63 34.13
CA ALA A 16 -25.60 16.85 33.61
C ALA A 16 -25.02 17.67 34.78
N ALA A 17 -23.78 18.14 34.68
CA ALA A 17 -23.27 19.27 35.47
C ALA A 17 -22.06 19.90 34.77
N ALA A 18 -22.17 21.20 34.54
CA ALA A 18 -21.18 22.07 33.89
C ALA A 18 -19.99 22.39 34.82
N ALA A 19 -18.81 22.60 34.24
CA ALA A 19 -17.82 23.56 34.77
C ALA A 19 -16.81 23.94 33.68
N LEU A 20 -16.56 25.24 33.60
CA LEU A 20 -15.71 25.94 32.66
C LEU A 20 -14.21 25.71 32.94
N ALA A 21 -13.41 25.50 31.90
CA ALA A 21 -11.99 25.87 31.91
C ALA A 21 -11.59 26.32 30.50
N LEU A 22 -11.39 27.63 30.36
CA LEU A 22 -10.67 28.25 29.25
C LEU A 22 -9.19 27.84 29.35
N SER A 23 -8.64 27.19 28.33
CA SER A 23 -7.20 27.17 28.10
C SER A 23 -6.89 27.14 26.60
N ALA A 24 -6.57 28.34 26.10
CA ALA A 24 -5.47 28.68 25.20
C ALA A 24 -5.33 27.97 23.84
N CYS A 25 -5.31 28.82 22.82
CA CYS A 25 -5.09 28.55 21.40
C CYS A 25 -3.88 27.67 21.11
N ALA A 26 -4.10 26.61 20.32
CA ALA A 26 -3.12 26.11 19.37
C ALA A 26 -3.84 25.93 18.03
N ALA A 27 -3.40 26.69 17.03
CA ALA A 27 -3.84 26.60 15.67
C ALA A 27 -3.65 25.18 15.13
N ASN A 28 -4.65 24.67 14.43
CA ASN A 28 -4.45 23.79 13.28
C ASN A 28 -5.64 23.94 12.35
N ASP A 29 -5.36 24.51 11.18
CA ASP A 29 -6.26 24.68 10.05
C ASP A 29 -6.98 23.39 9.68
N THR A 30 -8.23 23.27 10.13
CA THR A 30 -9.19 22.34 9.55
C THR A 30 -9.82 23.03 8.35
N GLN A 31 -9.12 22.98 7.22
CA GLN A 31 -9.71 23.29 5.92
C GLN A 31 -10.82 22.27 5.65
N SER A 32 -12.04 22.72 5.94
CA SER A 32 -13.29 22.04 5.62
C SER A 32 -13.66 22.39 4.19
N TYR A 33 -13.29 21.53 3.23
CA TYR A 33 -13.89 21.59 1.90
C TYR A 33 -15.28 20.97 2.01
N ALA A 34 -16.29 21.79 1.74
CA ALA A 34 -17.67 21.36 1.60
C ALA A 34 -17.75 20.28 0.52
N ALA A 35 -18.21 19.10 0.91
CA ALA A 35 -18.59 18.06 -0.04
C ALA A 35 -19.94 18.44 -0.65
N GLU A 36 -19.93 18.77 -1.94
CA GLU A 36 -21.12 18.78 -2.78
C GLU A 36 -21.72 17.37 -2.81
N ALA A 37 -23.00 17.29 -2.48
CA ALA A 37 -23.79 16.07 -2.50
C ALA A 37 -23.97 15.57 -3.94
N ALA A 38 -23.09 14.68 -4.38
CA ALA A 38 -23.35 13.82 -5.53
C ALA A 38 -24.07 12.55 -5.06
N THR A 39 -25.38 12.50 -5.28
CA THR A 39 -26.17 11.28 -5.21
C THR A 39 -25.79 10.40 -6.40
N GLY A 40 -24.98 9.38 -6.15
CA GLY A 40 -24.59 8.39 -7.14
C GLY A 40 -24.26 7.06 -6.48
N ASN A 41 -25.23 6.15 -6.46
CA ASN A 41 -24.99 4.74 -6.18
C ASN A 41 -24.04 4.18 -7.23
N ALA A 42 -22.76 4.07 -6.88
CA ALA A 42 -21.85 3.09 -7.46
C ALA A 42 -20.89 2.66 -6.36
N ASN A 43 -21.13 1.47 -5.83
CA ASN A 43 -20.18 0.69 -5.04
C ASN A 43 -19.04 0.27 -5.97
N VAL A 44 -18.21 1.23 -6.38
CA VAL A 44 -16.86 0.96 -6.86
C VAL A 44 -16.04 0.97 -5.59
N ALA A 45 -15.65 -0.20 -5.11
CA ALA A 45 -14.54 -0.29 -4.18
C ALA A 45 -13.38 0.45 -4.84
N SER A 46 -13.18 1.71 -4.45
CA SER A 46 -12.02 2.48 -4.83
C SER A 46 -10.86 1.63 -4.34
N THR A 47 -10.16 0.98 -5.27
CA THR A 47 -8.85 0.42 -4.98
C THR A 47 -8.05 1.64 -4.57
N ALA A 48 -7.96 1.89 -3.26
CA ALA A 48 -7.19 2.99 -2.73
C ALA A 48 -5.83 2.90 -3.41
N ARG A 49 -5.45 3.93 -4.18
CA ARG A 49 -4.15 3.93 -4.86
C ARG A 49 -3.08 3.81 -3.80
N SER A 50 -2.60 2.60 -3.65
CA SER A 50 -1.55 2.24 -2.72
C SER A 50 -0.25 2.70 -3.35
N CYS A 51 0.34 3.74 -2.76
CA CYS A 51 1.63 4.24 -3.18
C CYS A 51 2.72 3.69 -2.25
N PHE A 52 3.93 3.53 -2.78
CA PHE A 52 5.11 3.20 -1.99
C PHE A 52 6.27 4.14 -2.33
N ARG A 53 7.29 4.18 -1.49
CA ARG A 53 8.52 4.93 -1.78
C ARG A 53 9.60 3.99 -2.31
N ILE A 54 10.31 4.39 -3.35
CA ILE A 54 11.46 3.63 -3.87
C ILE A 54 12.50 3.42 -2.77
N SER A 55 12.72 4.45 -1.94
CA SER A 55 13.65 4.39 -0.80
C SER A 55 13.26 3.36 0.28
N ASN A 56 11.99 2.93 0.33
CA ASN A 56 11.51 1.94 1.26
C ASN A 56 11.58 0.50 0.73
N ILE A 57 11.97 0.30 -0.54
CA ILE A 57 12.14 -1.04 -1.09
C ILE A 57 13.24 -1.77 -0.31
N ARG A 58 12.88 -2.89 0.29
CA ARG A 58 13.77 -3.74 1.10
C ARG A 58 14.26 -4.95 0.31
N ALA A 59 13.38 -5.50 -0.52
CA ALA A 59 13.67 -6.66 -1.33
C ALA A 59 12.90 -6.61 -2.64
N GLN A 60 13.42 -7.32 -3.65
CA GLN A 60 12.81 -7.44 -4.95
C GLN A 60 12.92 -8.88 -5.46
N LYS A 61 11.93 -9.30 -6.24
CA LYS A 61 11.89 -10.63 -6.84
C LYS A 61 11.35 -10.56 -8.25
N VAL A 62 12.14 -10.98 -9.23
CA VAL A 62 11.65 -11.23 -10.58
C VAL A 62 10.90 -12.56 -10.59
N LEU A 63 9.60 -12.52 -10.88
CA LEU A 63 8.74 -13.70 -10.97
C LEU A 63 8.83 -14.36 -12.35
N ASP A 64 8.78 -13.54 -13.39
CA ASP A 64 8.81 -13.94 -14.79
C ASP A 64 9.42 -12.82 -15.65
N ASN A 65 9.29 -12.92 -16.99
CA ASN A 65 9.90 -11.97 -17.91
C ASN A 65 9.21 -10.59 -17.94
N ASP A 66 8.07 -10.43 -17.29
CA ASP A 66 7.27 -9.20 -17.27
C ASP A 66 6.94 -8.74 -15.85
N THR A 67 6.96 -9.62 -14.85
CA THR A 67 6.53 -9.28 -13.49
C THR A 67 7.67 -9.28 -12.49
N VAL A 68 7.75 -8.20 -11.71
CA VAL A 68 8.61 -8.08 -10.53
C VAL A 68 7.77 -7.74 -9.29
N LEU A 69 8.16 -8.30 -8.15
CA LEU A 69 7.61 -7.96 -6.85
C LEU A 69 8.59 -7.12 -6.04
N PHE A 70 8.07 -6.11 -5.34
CA PHE A 70 8.82 -5.30 -4.39
C PHE A 70 8.23 -5.41 -3.00
N SER A 71 9.07 -5.67 -2.01
CA SER A 71 8.69 -5.52 -0.60
C SER A 71 9.10 -4.13 -0.12
N THR A 72 8.15 -3.34 0.39
CA THR A 72 8.35 -1.92 0.74
C THR A 72 8.16 -1.62 2.23
N GLY A 73 8.05 -2.66 3.06
CA GLY A 73 7.75 -2.55 4.48
C GLY A 73 8.60 -3.49 5.34
N LEU A 74 8.31 -3.49 6.64
CA LEU A 74 8.88 -4.48 7.57
C LEU A 74 8.01 -5.75 7.65
N GLY A 75 6.74 -5.66 7.23
CA GLY A 75 5.79 -6.76 7.20
C GLY A 75 5.90 -7.56 5.90
N ARG A 76 5.45 -8.81 5.94
CA ARG A 76 5.40 -9.69 4.75
C ARG A 76 4.33 -9.29 3.74
N ASP A 77 3.36 -8.48 4.14
CA ASP A 77 2.18 -8.15 3.34
C ASP A 77 2.32 -6.85 2.54
N ASP A 78 3.42 -6.11 2.74
CA ASP A 78 3.70 -4.87 2.00
C ASP A 78 4.43 -5.19 0.68
N VAL A 79 3.75 -5.96 -0.17
CA VAL A 79 4.27 -6.39 -1.46
C VAL A 79 3.53 -5.67 -2.58
N TYR A 80 4.30 -5.11 -3.51
CA TYR A 80 3.83 -4.46 -4.72
C TYR A 80 4.23 -5.27 -5.93
N GLN A 81 3.26 -5.55 -6.80
CA GLN A 81 3.48 -6.14 -8.09
C GLN A 81 3.62 -5.03 -9.14
N VAL A 82 4.68 -5.14 -9.93
CA VAL A 82 4.94 -4.27 -11.07
C VAL A 82 5.05 -5.14 -12.31
N ASP A 83 4.15 -4.87 -13.26
CA ASP A 83 4.09 -5.57 -14.54
C ASP A 83 4.73 -4.68 -15.61
N MET A 84 5.47 -5.31 -16.51
CA MET A 84 6.20 -4.68 -17.61
C MET A 84 5.68 -5.19 -18.94
N ARG A 85 6.03 -4.45 -19.99
CA ARG A 85 5.70 -4.83 -21.36
C ARG A 85 6.83 -5.60 -22.03
N SER A 86 6.46 -6.46 -22.96
CA SER A 86 7.34 -7.01 -24.00
C SER A 86 8.50 -7.86 -23.48
N ALA A 87 8.26 -8.70 -22.47
CA ALA A 87 9.24 -9.58 -21.86
C ALA A 87 10.50 -8.81 -21.40
N CYS A 88 10.32 -7.63 -20.80
CA CYS A 88 11.44 -6.73 -20.55
C CYS A 88 12.49 -7.29 -19.58
N LEU A 89 12.07 -8.16 -18.66
CA LEU A 89 12.94 -8.86 -17.72
C LEU A 89 13.57 -10.11 -18.33
N THR A 90 13.50 -10.31 -19.65
CA THR A 90 14.15 -11.45 -20.31
C THR A 90 15.64 -11.45 -20.00
N GLY A 91 16.09 -12.55 -19.39
CA GLY A 91 17.49 -12.74 -18.99
C GLY A 91 17.85 -12.14 -17.62
N ALA A 92 16.91 -11.48 -16.93
CA ALA A 92 17.06 -11.16 -15.52
C ALA A 92 16.77 -12.40 -14.66
N LEU A 93 17.63 -12.66 -13.70
CA LEU A 93 17.42 -13.67 -12.68
C LEU A 93 16.56 -13.11 -11.53
N ALA A 94 16.02 -14.03 -10.73
CA ALA A 94 15.12 -13.72 -9.62
C ALA A 94 15.63 -12.62 -8.66
N SER A 95 16.94 -12.50 -8.48
CA SER A 95 17.59 -11.55 -7.54
C SER A 95 18.49 -10.54 -8.25
N ASP A 96 18.38 -10.38 -9.57
CA ASP A 96 19.22 -9.45 -10.30
C ASP A 96 18.89 -8.00 -9.91
N PRO A 97 19.91 -7.13 -9.78
CA PRO A 97 19.69 -5.73 -9.42
C PRO A 97 19.00 -4.99 -10.57
N LEU A 98 17.89 -4.34 -10.25
CA LEU A 98 17.14 -3.50 -11.18
C LEU A 98 17.51 -2.05 -10.91
N ILE A 99 17.60 -1.25 -11.96
CA ILE A 99 17.85 0.18 -11.87
C ILE A 99 16.50 0.87 -11.77
N LEU A 100 16.17 1.38 -10.58
CA LEU A 100 14.95 2.13 -10.31
C LEU A 100 15.26 3.62 -10.34
N ARG A 101 14.49 4.39 -11.10
CA ARG A 101 14.64 5.84 -11.19
C ARG A 101 13.26 6.47 -10.98
N PRO A 102 13.06 7.30 -9.94
CA PRO A 102 11.82 8.04 -9.80
C PRO A 102 11.67 9.05 -10.94
N THR A 103 10.45 9.21 -11.42
CA THR A 103 10.11 10.21 -12.42
C THR A 103 9.55 11.44 -11.71
N GLY A 104 10.30 12.54 -11.74
CA GLY A 104 9.92 13.80 -11.08
C GLY A 104 10.69 14.09 -9.80
N ALA A 105 10.10 14.89 -8.91
CA ALA A 105 10.76 15.41 -7.71
C ALA A 105 10.51 14.57 -6.43
N SER A 106 9.70 13.52 -6.51
CA SER A 106 9.30 12.66 -5.40
C SER A 106 9.79 11.24 -5.63
N ASP A 107 10.12 10.52 -4.55
CA ASP A 107 10.46 9.09 -4.59
C ASP A 107 9.23 8.18 -4.38
N VAL A 108 8.03 8.77 -4.39
CA VAL A 108 6.75 8.06 -4.23
C VAL A 108 6.25 7.59 -5.59
N VAL A 109 5.93 6.29 -5.68
CA VAL A 109 5.36 5.62 -6.84
C VAL A 109 3.91 5.27 -6.53
N CYS A 110 2.98 5.85 -7.28
CA CYS A 110 1.56 5.57 -7.18
C CYS A 110 1.01 4.90 -8.46
N ASP A 111 1.64 5.18 -9.59
CA ASP A 111 1.27 4.68 -10.91
C ASP A 111 2.51 4.36 -11.76
N ARG A 112 2.30 3.75 -12.92
CA ARG A 112 3.34 3.32 -13.87
C ARG A 112 4.24 4.44 -14.39
N MET A 113 3.80 5.69 -14.35
CA MET A 113 4.53 6.84 -14.88
C MET A 113 5.43 7.52 -13.84
N ASP A 114 5.30 7.14 -12.56
CA ASP A 114 6.04 7.77 -11.45
C ASP A 114 7.45 7.16 -11.26
N MET A 115 7.76 6.09 -11.99
CA MET A 115 9.05 5.40 -11.92
C MET A 115 9.43 4.81 -13.27
N ASP A 116 10.71 4.96 -13.62
CA ASP A 116 11.36 4.17 -14.65
C ASP A 116 12.07 2.97 -14.00
N ILE A 117 11.98 1.82 -14.66
CA ILE A 117 12.73 0.62 -14.29
C ILE A 117 13.62 0.20 -15.44
N GLY A 118 14.78 -0.37 -15.13
CA GLY A 118 15.67 -0.91 -16.15
C GLY A 118 16.43 -2.13 -15.66
N VAL A 119 16.64 -3.09 -16.54
CA VAL A 119 17.44 -4.28 -16.27
C VAL A 119 18.91 -3.92 -16.43
N LYS A 120 19.72 -4.26 -15.43
CA LYS A 120 21.16 -4.10 -15.53
C LYS A 120 21.73 -5.18 -16.45
N THR A 121 22.43 -4.75 -17.49
CA THR A 121 23.14 -5.62 -18.44
C THR A 121 24.65 -5.33 -18.37
N PRO A 122 25.50 -6.21 -18.92
CA PRO A 122 26.95 -5.96 -18.97
C PRO A 122 27.35 -4.68 -19.72
N ILE A 123 26.49 -4.21 -20.64
CA ILE A 123 26.76 -3.10 -21.56
C ILE A 123 26.06 -1.80 -21.12
N GLY A 124 25.24 -1.84 -20.07
CA GLY A 124 24.46 -0.70 -19.59
C GLY A 124 23.14 -1.11 -18.93
N ALA A 125 22.19 -0.18 -18.82
CA ALA A 125 20.83 -0.48 -18.34
C ALA A 125 19.85 -0.38 -19.50
N THR A 126 19.07 -1.44 -19.72
CA THR A 126 17.98 -1.43 -20.71
C THR A 126 16.71 -0.95 -20.03
N PRO A 127 16.07 0.14 -20.48
CA PRO A 127 14.84 0.64 -19.88
C PRO A 127 13.67 -0.30 -20.17
N CYS A 128 12.79 -0.43 -19.19
CA CYS A 128 11.58 -1.24 -19.24
C CYS A 128 10.35 -0.36 -19.08
N MET A 129 9.37 -0.60 -19.95
CA MET A 129 8.10 0.11 -19.89
C MET A 129 7.20 -0.58 -18.86
N ILE A 130 6.83 0.15 -17.81
CA ILE A 130 5.88 -0.33 -16.81
C ILE A 130 4.47 -0.26 -17.39
N GLU A 131 3.74 -1.37 -17.28
CA GLU A 131 2.34 -1.48 -17.70
C GLU A 131 1.39 -1.20 -16.54
N ASN A 132 1.68 -1.77 -15.38
CA ASN A 132 0.81 -1.74 -14.21
C ASN A 132 1.61 -1.77 -12.90
N VAL A 133 1.10 -1.08 -11.89
CA VAL A 133 1.66 -1.07 -10.52
C VAL A 133 0.49 -1.25 -9.55
N ARG A 134 0.56 -2.27 -8.70
CA ARG A 134 -0.48 -2.52 -7.70
C ARG A 134 0.08 -3.12 -6.42
N ARG A 135 -0.60 -2.87 -5.30
CA ARG A 135 -0.33 -3.59 -4.06
C ARG A 135 -1.03 -4.94 -4.08
N LEU A 136 -0.33 -5.97 -3.63
CA LEU A 136 -0.91 -7.27 -3.36
C LEU A 136 -1.66 -7.24 -2.03
N THR A 137 -2.80 -7.91 -1.98
CA THR A 137 -3.51 -8.15 -0.74
C THR A 137 -2.78 -9.21 0.09
N ALA A 138 -2.97 -9.20 1.41
CA ALA A 138 -2.38 -10.22 2.28
C ALA A 138 -2.79 -11.65 1.89
N GLN A 139 -4.00 -11.82 1.33
CA GLN A 139 -4.49 -13.11 0.84
C GLN A 139 -3.74 -13.56 -0.42
N GLU A 140 -3.47 -12.65 -1.35
CA GLU A 140 -2.64 -12.95 -2.53
C GLU A 140 -1.23 -13.33 -2.14
N VAL A 141 -0.60 -12.54 -1.24
CA VAL A 141 0.76 -12.84 -0.73
C VAL A 141 0.80 -14.20 -0.02
N ALA A 142 -0.19 -14.51 0.82
CA ALA A 142 -0.25 -15.78 1.52
C ALA A 142 -0.49 -16.99 0.60
N ALA A 143 -1.13 -16.77 -0.55
CA ALA A 143 -1.35 -17.81 -1.56
C ALA A 143 -0.10 -18.09 -2.42
N MET A 144 0.91 -17.21 -2.39
CA MET A 144 2.13 -17.38 -3.16
C MET A 144 3.07 -18.45 -2.57
N PRO A 145 3.79 -19.20 -3.42
CA PRO A 145 4.84 -20.09 -2.94
C PRO A 145 5.94 -19.29 -2.20
N PRO A 146 6.50 -19.81 -1.10
CA PRO A 146 7.52 -19.09 -0.33
C PRO A 146 8.77 -18.70 -1.12
N ARG A 147 9.06 -19.41 -2.21
CA ARG A 147 10.19 -19.17 -3.11
C ARG A 147 9.99 -17.96 -4.06
N ASP A 148 8.74 -17.56 -4.24
CA ASP A 148 8.30 -16.52 -5.18
C ASP A 148 8.05 -15.19 -4.45
N LEU A 149 8.10 -15.21 -3.12
CA LEU A 149 8.11 -14.01 -2.30
C LEU A 149 9.48 -13.31 -2.36
N PRO A 150 9.49 -11.95 -2.35
CA PRO A 150 10.71 -11.15 -2.27
C PRO A 150 11.41 -11.20 -0.91
#